data_AF-A0A7C6IFK8-F1
#
_entry.id   AF-A0A7C6IFK8-F1
#
_cell.length_a   1.000
_cell.length_b   1.000
_cell.length_c   1.000
_cell.angle_alpha   90.00
_cell.angle_beta   90.00
_cell.angle_gamma   90.00
#
_symmetry.space_group_name_H-M   'P 1'
#
loop_
_entity.id
_entity.type
_entity.pdbx_description
1 polymer ?
#
loop_
_entity_poly.entity_id
_entity_poly.type
_entity_poly.pdbx_seq_one_letter_code
_entity_poly.pdbx_strand_id
1 'polypeptide(L)'
;AVVRRASWPGDGARDVFVARDNLTAAWDALVAAGAAPTGLMAWEAERVVALHAEPGLDVDEKMIPHECRAWIGGAHDPAAVHLDKGCYRGQETVSRVHNLGRPPRTLVLLQLDGSAASLPEPGDPVEAGRRTVGRVGTVVDHCEYGPIALALVRRNSQEGVELTAGGAAAAVDPSTVDRDDGVRPGRAAVDKLRGR
;
A
#
# COMPACT_ATOMS: atom_id res chain seq x y z
N ALA A 1 -6.99 -11.96 -27.75
CA ALA A 1 -6.76 -11.53 -26.37
C ALA A 1 -6.39 -10.05 -26.35
N VAL A 2 -6.75 -9.32 -25.30
CA VAL A 2 -6.19 -7.99 -25.03
C VAL A 2 -5.14 -8.17 -23.95
N VAL A 3 -3.93 -7.64 -24.16
CA VAL A 3 -2.83 -7.75 -23.20
C VAL A 3 -2.48 -6.37 -22.69
N ARG A 4 -2.53 -6.19 -21.37
CA ARG A 4 -2.12 -4.97 -20.68
C ARG A 4 -0.79 -5.23 -19.98
N ARG A 5 0.17 -4.31 -20.10
CA ARG A 5 1.36 -4.33 -19.24
C ARG A 5 0.96 -3.87 -17.84
N ALA A 6 1.35 -4.63 -16.83
CA ALA A 6 1.19 -4.25 -15.44
C ALA A 6 2.55 -3.87 -14.85
N SER A 7 2.55 -2.91 -13.92
CA SER A 7 3.73 -2.47 -13.17
C SER A 7 4.02 -3.34 -11.93
N TRP A 8 3.13 -4.29 -11.64
CA TRP A 8 3.14 -5.20 -10.50
C TRP A 8 2.51 -6.55 -10.95
N PRO A 9 2.85 -7.72 -10.37
CA PRO A 9 3.72 -7.95 -9.20
C PRO A 9 5.22 -7.84 -9.41
N GLY A 10 5.68 -7.73 -10.65
CA GLY A 10 7.08 -7.51 -10.93
C GLY A 10 7.33 -7.13 -12.38
N ASP A 11 8.60 -7.02 -12.71
CA ASP A 11 9.01 -6.67 -14.06
C ASP A 11 8.50 -7.68 -15.09
N GLY A 12 7.87 -7.15 -16.13
CA GLY A 12 7.30 -7.98 -17.19
C GLY A 12 5.89 -8.48 -16.92
N ALA A 13 5.25 -8.13 -15.80
CA ALA A 13 3.87 -8.50 -15.50
C ALA A 13 2.88 -8.10 -16.62
N ARG A 14 1.91 -8.99 -16.90
CA ARG A 14 0.89 -8.81 -17.93
C ARG A 14 -0.47 -9.27 -17.43
N ASP A 15 -1.50 -8.48 -17.69
CA ASP A 15 -2.88 -8.96 -17.62
C ASP A 15 -3.30 -9.44 -19.01
N VAL A 16 -3.82 -10.66 -19.09
CA VAL A 16 -4.28 -11.27 -20.33
C VAL A 16 -5.80 -11.42 -20.27
N PHE A 17 -6.51 -10.56 -21.00
CA PHE A 17 -7.96 -10.60 -21.09
C PHE A 17 -8.40 -11.42 -22.31
N VAL A 18 -9.27 -12.38 -22.07
CA VAL A 18 -9.86 -13.25 -23.09
C VAL A 18 -11.37 -13.26 -22.99
N ALA A 19 -12.05 -13.59 -24.09
CA ALA A 19 -13.47 -13.88 -24.04
C ALA A 19 -13.72 -15.08 -23.11
N ARG A 20 -14.82 -15.05 -22.35
CA ARG A 20 -15.17 -16.09 -21.37
C ARG A 20 -15.09 -17.50 -21.95
N ASP A 21 -15.62 -17.69 -23.15
CA ASP A 21 -15.68 -19.00 -23.82
C ASP A 21 -14.29 -19.56 -24.17
N ASN A 22 -13.25 -18.70 -24.16
CA ASN A 22 -11.87 -19.07 -24.44
C ASN A 22 -11.00 -19.18 -23.18
N LEU A 23 -11.56 -19.01 -21.97
CA LEU A 23 -10.77 -18.94 -20.74
C LEU A 23 -9.89 -20.18 -20.54
N THR A 24 -10.48 -21.38 -20.62
CA THR A 24 -9.75 -22.64 -20.44
C THR A 24 -8.70 -22.85 -21.51
N ALA A 25 -9.04 -22.62 -22.78
CA ALA A 25 -8.09 -22.78 -23.89
C ALA A 25 -6.89 -21.82 -23.78
N ALA A 26 -7.13 -20.58 -23.34
CA ALA A 26 -6.08 -19.61 -23.11
C ALA A 26 -5.19 -19.97 -21.92
N TRP A 27 -5.79 -20.46 -20.83
CA TRP A 27 -5.07 -20.97 -19.67
C TRP A 27 -4.14 -22.12 -20.06
N ASP A 28 -4.67 -23.13 -20.75
CA ASP A 28 -3.89 -24.30 -21.19
C ASP A 28 -2.74 -23.90 -22.10
N ALA A 29 -2.96 -22.94 -23.01
CA ALA A 29 -1.91 -22.43 -23.90
C ALA A 29 -0.78 -21.72 -23.12
N LEU A 30 -1.10 -20.97 -22.07
CA LEU A 30 -0.10 -20.32 -21.22
C LEU A 30 0.71 -21.35 -20.43
N VAL A 31 0.04 -22.36 -19.88
CA VAL A 31 0.71 -23.44 -19.14
C VAL A 31 1.60 -24.27 -20.06
N ALA A 32 1.11 -24.61 -21.26
CA ALA A 32 1.91 -25.31 -22.28
C ALA A 32 3.14 -24.51 -22.74
N ALA A 33 3.05 -23.17 -22.71
CA ALA A 33 4.18 -22.28 -22.98
C ALA A 33 5.14 -22.10 -21.79
N GLY A 34 4.89 -22.76 -20.66
CA GLY A 34 5.77 -22.80 -19.49
C GLY A 34 5.32 -21.93 -18.31
N ALA A 35 4.14 -21.32 -18.34
CA ALA A 35 3.60 -20.63 -17.17
C ALA A 35 3.25 -21.64 -16.07
N ALA A 36 3.65 -21.34 -14.83
CA ALA A 36 3.27 -22.14 -13.66
C ALA A 36 2.00 -21.55 -13.02
N PRO A 37 0.93 -22.33 -12.84
CA PRO A 37 -0.22 -21.90 -12.06
C PRO A 37 0.14 -21.56 -10.62
N THR A 38 -0.36 -20.42 -10.14
CA THR A 38 -0.18 -19.96 -8.76
C THR A 38 -1.55 -19.69 -8.13
N GLY A 39 -1.70 -20.04 -6.85
CA GLY A 39 -2.94 -19.86 -6.09
C GLY A 39 -3.09 -18.45 -5.52
N LEU A 40 -4.30 -18.15 -5.02
CA LEU A 40 -4.62 -16.84 -4.46
C LEU A 40 -3.80 -16.48 -3.21
N MET A 41 -3.41 -17.45 -2.39
CA MET A 41 -2.61 -17.15 -1.18
C MET A 41 -1.26 -16.51 -1.52
N ALA A 42 -0.57 -17.05 -2.54
CA ALA A 42 0.70 -16.48 -2.99
C ALA A 42 0.48 -15.13 -3.68
N TRP A 43 -0.59 -14.99 -4.47
CA TRP A 43 -0.96 -13.70 -5.07
C TRP A 43 -1.20 -12.60 -4.02
N GLU A 44 -1.96 -12.91 -2.96
CA GLU A 44 -2.21 -11.99 -1.86
C GLU A 44 -0.92 -11.66 -1.09
N ALA A 45 -0.03 -12.63 -0.90
CA ALA A 45 1.26 -12.40 -0.27
C ALA A 45 2.13 -11.39 -1.06
N GLU A 46 2.23 -11.57 -2.38
CA GLU A 46 2.94 -10.63 -3.26
C GLU A 46 2.26 -9.25 -3.32
N ARG A 47 0.92 -9.20 -3.24
CA ARG A 47 0.15 -7.95 -3.16
C ARG A 47 0.49 -7.16 -1.89
N VAL A 48 0.57 -7.85 -0.75
CA VAL A 48 0.91 -7.25 0.55
C VAL A 48 2.35 -6.73 0.56
N VAL A 49 3.33 -7.52 0.09
CA VAL A 49 4.73 -7.08 0.00
C VAL A 49 4.88 -5.88 -0.94
N ALA A 50 4.12 -5.83 -2.03
CA ALA A 50 4.10 -4.70 -2.94
C ALA A 50 3.37 -3.44 -2.43
N LEU A 51 2.84 -3.47 -1.20
CA LEU A 51 2.06 -2.38 -0.60
C LEU A 51 0.82 -1.98 -1.44
N HIS A 52 0.21 -2.94 -2.14
CA HIS A 52 -0.94 -2.67 -2.98
C HIS A 52 -2.25 -2.83 -2.19
N ALA A 53 -2.72 -1.73 -1.59
CA ALA A 53 -3.94 -1.72 -0.80
C ALA A 53 -5.22 -1.92 -1.62
N GLU A 54 -6.12 -2.74 -1.08
CA GLU A 54 -7.49 -2.93 -1.53
C GLU A 54 -8.48 -2.03 -0.76
N PRO A 55 -9.22 -1.15 -1.45
CA PRO A 55 -10.26 -0.33 -0.84
C PRO A 55 -11.33 -1.16 -0.13
N GLY A 56 -11.62 -0.83 1.13
CA GLY A 56 -12.59 -1.54 1.96
C GLY A 56 -12.01 -2.70 2.77
N LEU A 57 -10.77 -3.11 2.49
CA LEU A 57 -10.04 -4.10 3.27
C LEU A 57 -8.83 -3.49 3.99
N ASP A 58 -7.94 -2.86 3.24
CA ASP A 58 -6.65 -2.34 3.73
C ASP A 58 -6.71 -0.89 4.21
N VAL A 59 -7.76 -0.18 3.84
CA VAL A 59 -7.94 1.25 4.10
C VAL A 59 -9.33 1.54 4.67
N ASP A 60 -9.45 2.63 5.43
CA ASP A 60 -10.72 3.07 6.00
C ASP A 60 -11.41 4.15 5.16
N GLU A 61 -12.66 4.50 5.51
CA GLU A 61 -13.44 5.51 4.78
C GLU A 61 -12.87 6.93 4.89
N LYS A 62 -11.90 7.15 5.79
CA LYS A 62 -11.25 8.44 6.05
C LYS A 62 -9.91 8.57 5.35
N MET A 63 -9.46 7.51 4.69
CA MET A 63 -8.20 7.45 3.97
C MET A 63 -8.10 8.60 2.97
N ILE A 64 -6.95 9.29 2.99
CA ILE A 64 -6.60 10.24 1.93
C ILE A 64 -5.58 9.60 0.99
N PRO A 65 -5.55 9.99 -0.31
CA PRO A 65 -4.69 9.30 -1.27
C PRO A 65 -3.19 9.29 -0.91
N HIS A 66 -2.69 10.35 -0.28
CA HIS A 66 -1.29 10.47 0.12
C HIS A 66 -0.87 9.51 1.24
N GLU A 67 -1.82 8.91 1.94
CA GLU A 67 -1.51 7.87 2.94
C GLU A 67 -1.13 6.55 2.25
N CYS A 68 -1.44 6.34 0.96
CA CYS A 68 -0.97 5.20 0.16
C CYS A 68 -0.07 5.72 -0.98
N ARG A 69 1.25 5.57 -0.83
CA ARG A 69 2.22 6.11 -1.80
C ARG A 69 2.01 5.59 -3.21
N ALA A 70 1.63 4.33 -3.37
CA ALA A 70 1.38 3.69 -4.67
C ALA A 70 0.20 4.33 -5.45
N TRP A 71 -0.65 5.14 -4.81
CA TRP A 71 -1.76 5.82 -5.48
C TRP A 71 -1.40 7.21 -6.01
N ILE A 72 -0.27 7.79 -5.58
CA ILE A 72 0.16 9.11 -6.03
C ILE A 72 1.07 8.95 -7.25
N GLY A 73 0.64 9.49 -8.40
CA GLY A 73 1.39 9.40 -9.64
C GLY A 73 2.59 10.33 -9.64
N GLY A 74 3.70 9.86 -10.20
CA GLY A 74 4.84 10.71 -10.58
C GLY A 74 4.68 11.26 -12.00
N ALA A 75 5.58 12.13 -12.43
CA ALA A 75 5.56 12.73 -13.77
C ALA A 75 5.62 11.72 -14.93
N HIS A 76 6.14 10.51 -14.68
CA HIS A 76 6.34 9.46 -15.68
C HIS A 76 5.76 8.09 -15.27
N ASP A 77 5.04 8.03 -14.15
CA ASP A 77 4.42 6.81 -13.65
C ASP A 77 2.94 7.09 -13.29
N PRO A 78 1.99 6.72 -14.17
CA PRO A 78 0.58 6.98 -13.95
C PRO A 78 0.04 6.13 -12.79
N ALA A 79 -0.33 6.78 -11.70
CA ALA A 79 -1.07 6.15 -10.61
C ALA A 79 -2.52 6.65 -10.54
N ALA A 80 -3.25 6.25 -9.48
CA ALA A 80 -4.66 6.59 -9.30
C ALA A 80 -4.93 8.11 -9.23
N VAL A 81 -3.99 8.88 -8.67
CA VAL A 81 -4.09 10.34 -8.51
C VAL A 81 -3.01 11.03 -9.33
N HIS A 82 -3.44 11.82 -10.31
CA HIS A 82 -2.57 12.68 -11.10
C HIS A 82 -2.53 14.07 -10.48
N LEU A 83 -1.34 14.57 -10.16
CA LEU A 83 -1.15 15.84 -9.46
C LEU A 83 -1.35 17.05 -10.38
N ASP A 84 -1.00 16.92 -11.66
CA ASP A 84 -1.06 18.04 -12.62
C ASP A 84 -2.30 18.05 -13.53
N LYS A 85 -3.28 17.15 -13.30
CA LYS A 85 -4.52 17.17 -14.09
C LYS A 85 -5.47 18.26 -13.57
N GLY A 86 -6.38 18.73 -14.42
CA GLY A 86 -7.37 19.75 -14.07
C GLY A 86 -8.35 19.32 -12.96
N CYS A 87 -9.37 20.14 -12.72
CA CYS A 87 -10.25 19.98 -11.56
C CYS A 87 -10.94 18.62 -11.45
N TYR A 88 -10.73 17.92 -10.32
CA TYR A 88 -11.48 16.72 -9.95
C TYR A 88 -11.97 16.77 -8.50
N ARG A 89 -12.97 15.93 -8.17
CA ARG A 89 -13.57 15.89 -6.84
C ARG A 89 -12.54 15.48 -5.78
N GLY A 90 -12.46 16.24 -4.68
CA GLY A 90 -11.52 15.97 -3.59
C GLY A 90 -10.10 16.51 -3.78
N GLN A 91 -9.81 17.17 -4.92
CA GLN A 91 -8.48 17.71 -5.23
C GLN A 91 -7.95 18.71 -4.20
N GLU A 92 -8.82 19.41 -3.48
CA GLU A 92 -8.40 20.41 -2.50
C GLU A 92 -7.57 19.75 -1.39
N THR A 93 -8.04 18.59 -0.90
CA THR A 93 -7.33 17.83 0.14
C THR A 93 -6.02 17.28 -0.41
N VAL A 94 -6.04 16.74 -1.64
CA VAL A 94 -4.84 16.22 -2.31
C VAL A 94 -3.79 17.33 -2.47
N SER A 95 -4.17 18.46 -3.07
CA SER A 95 -3.27 19.60 -3.32
C SER A 95 -2.73 20.21 -2.03
N ARG A 96 -3.56 20.34 -0.99
CA ARG A 96 -3.13 20.86 0.31
C ARG A 96 -2.05 19.98 0.94
N VAL A 97 -2.25 18.67 0.94
CA VAL A 97 -1.28 17.72 1.49
C VAL A 97 0.00 17.69 0.65
N HIS A 98 -0.12 17.69 -0.67
CA HIS A 98 1.04 17.72 -1.57
C HIS A 98 1.90 18.99 -1.40
N ASN A 99 1.27 20.16 -1.33
CA ASN A 99 1.97 21.44 -1.40
C ASN A 99 2.40 22.00 -0.05
N LEU A 100 1.67 21.69 1.02
CA LEU A 100 1.85 22.34 2.33
C LEU A 100 2.01 21.34 3.47
N GLY A 101 1.29 20.22 3.38
CA GLY A 101 1.11 19.29 4.48
C GLY A 101 1.91 17.99 4.36
N ARG A 102 1.47 17.03 5.18
CA ARG A 102 1.92 15.64 5.18
C ARG A 102 0.73 14.74 5.49
N PRO A 103 0.71 13.51 4.97
CA PRO A 103 -0.31 12.56 5.36
C PRO A 103 -0.18 12.24 6.86
N PRO A 104 -1.28 12.23 7.64
CA PRO A 104 -1.22 11.99 9.08
C PRO A 104 -0.98 10.52 9.41
N ARG A 105 -1.32 9.62 8.49
CA ARG A 105 -1.05 8.19 8.55
C ARG A 105 -0.38 7.75 7.25
N THR A 106 -0.04 6.49 7.18
CA THR A 106 0.68 5.90 6.05
C THR A 106 0.41 4.41 6.03
N LEU A 107 0.15 3.88 4.85
CA LEU A 107 0.14 2.45 4.59
C LEU A 107 1.57 1.92 4.72
N VAL A 108 1.74 0.91 5.56
CA VAL A 108 3.03 0.27 5.84
C VAL A 108 2.88 -1.24 5.83
N LEU A 109 4.01 -1.94 5.74
CA LEU A 109 4.08 -3.37 5.99
C LEU A 109 4.37 -3.61 7.48
N LEU A 110 3.60 -4.45 8.13
CA LEU A 110 3.87 -4.96 9.48
C LEU A 110 4.48 -6.34 9.41
N GLN A 111 5.58 -6.53 10.12
CA GLN A 111 6.11 -7.83 10.50
C GLN A 111 5.39 -8.26 11.78
N LEU A 112 4.80 -9.46 11.78
CA LEU A 112 4.02 -9.97 12.91
C LEU A 112 4.79 -11.10 13.61
N ASP A 113 4.61 -11.21 14.92
CA ASP A 113 5.14 -12.33 15.68
C ASP A 113 4.34 -13.61 15.39
N GLY A 114 4.92 -14.50 14.57
CA GLY A 114 4.34 -15.80 14.24
C GLY A 114 4.29 -16.82 15.37
N SER A 115 4.88 -16.53 16.54
CA SER A 115 4.77 -17.37 17.73
C SER A 115 3.52 -17.07 18.58
N ALA A 116 2.80 -15.99 18.25
CA ALA A 116 1.55 -15.63 18.91
C ALA A 116 0.46 -16.70 18.69
N ALA A 117 -0.47 -16.82 19.64
CA ALA A 117 -1.54 -17.82 19.58
C ALA A 117 -2.51 -17.61 18.40
N SER A 118 -2.64 -16.37 17.93
CA SER A 118 -3.44 -15.98 16.79
C SER A 118 -2.82 -14.78 16.08
N LEU A 119 -2.97 -14.72 14.75
CA LEU A 119 -2.67 -13.54 13.97
C LEU A 119 -3.84 -12.53 14.08
N PRO A 120 -3.57 -11.23 13.94
CA PRO A 120 -4.63 -10.22 13.86
C PRO A 120 -5.54 -10.45 12.66
N GLU A 121 -6.77 -9.94 12.76
CA GLU A 121 -7.70 -9.89 11.64
C GLU A 121 -7.73 -8.50 10.98
N PRO A 122 -8.11 -8.41 9.69
CA PRO A 122 -8.32 -7.14 9.02
C PRO A 122 -9.27 -6.25 9.81
N GLY A 123 -8.69 -5.21 10.41
CA GLY A 123 -9.41 -4.22 11.16
C GLY A 123 -9.15 -4.12 12.63
N ASP A 124 -8.38 -5.06 13.16
CA ASP A 124 -7.87 -4.95 14.50
C ASP A 124 -7.07 -3.66 14.68
N PRO A 125 -7.08 -3.09 15.90
CA PRO A 125 -6.29 -1.92 16.21
C PRO A 125 -4.80 -2.27 16.15
N VAL A 126 -4.02 -1.37 15.57
CA VAL A 126 -2.57 -1.29 15.82
C VAL A 126 -2.37 -0.34 16.99
N GLU A 127 -1.71 -0.80 18.04
CA GLU A 127 -1.56 -0.08 19.30
C GLU A 127 -0.10 0.18 19.64
N ALA A 128 0.18 1.35 20.20
CA ALA A 128 1.44 1.66 20.88
C ALA A 128 1.14 1.76 22.38
N GLY A 129 1.47 0.70 23.12
CA GLY A 129 1.00 0.50 24.49
C GLY A 129 -0.53 0.41 24.54
N ARG A 130 -1.20 1.39 25.18
CA ARG A 130 -2.68 1.43 25.29
C ARG A 130 -3.36 2.34 24.27
N ARG A 131 -2.58 2.93 23.35
CA ARG A 131 -3.10 3.91 22.40
C ARG A 131 -3.23 3.28 21.03
N THR A 132 -4.43 3.29 20.46
CA THR A 132 -4.63 2.97 19.05
C THR A 132 -3.95 4.01 18.15
N VAL A 133 -3.01 3.54 17.34
CA VAL A 133 -2.21 4.33 16.40
C VAL A 133 -2.46 3.93 14.96
N GLY A 134 -3.18 2.86 14.70
CA GLY A 134 -3.51 2.43 13.34
C GLY A 134 -4.54 1.32 13.29
N ARG A 135 -4.64 0.70 12.12
CA ARG A 135 -5.54 -0.41 11.84
C ARG A 135 -4.85 -1.42 10.94
N VAL A 136 -5.06 -2.70 11.23
CA VAL A 136 -4.60 -3.83 10.41
C VAL A 136 -5.45 -3.93 9.13
N GLY A 137 -4.81 -4.19 8.01
CA GLY A 137 -5.42 -4.53 6.72
C GLY A 137 -5.34 -6.03 6.47
N THR A 138 -5.00 -6.41 5.24
CA THR A 138 -4.79 -7.80 4.82
C THR A 138 -3.64 -8.41 5.58
N VAL A 139 -3.85 -9.63 6.09
CA VAL A 139 -2.86 -10.43 6.81
C VAL A 139 -2.60 -11.71 6.00
N VAL A 140 -1.34 -12.07 5.83
CA VAL A 140 -0.90 -13.21 5.02
C VAL A 140 0.28 -13.90 5.68
N ASP A 141 0.49 -15.18 5.34
CA ASP A 141 1.73 -15.90 5.66
C ASP A 141 2.59 -15.97 4.39
N HIS A 142 3.70 -15.25 4.39
CA HIS A 142 4.61 -15.13 3.26
C HIS A 142 5.76 -16.13 3.40
N CYS A 143 6.15 -16.78 2.31
CA CYS A 143 7.17 -17.85 2.34
C CYS A 143 8.54 -17.41 2.87
N GLU A 144 8.95 -16.15 2.62
CA GLU A 144 10.20 -15.58 3.14
C GLU A 144 10.05 -14.78 4.44
N TYR A 145 9.06 -13.89 4.53
CA TYR A 145 8.87 -13.00 5.68
C TYR A 145 8.09 -13.63 6.85
N GLY A 146 7.44 -14.78 6.64
CA GLY A 146 6.47 -15.32 7.59
C GLY A 146 5.20 -14.47 7.65
N PRO A 147 4.54 -14.34 8.80
CA PRO A 147 3.30 -13.60 8.92
C PRO A 147 3.53 -12.09 8.82
N ILE A 148 2.88 -11.48 7.84
CA ILE A 148 2.96 -10.06 7.55
C ILE A 148 1.57 -9.49 7.31
N ALA A 149 1.43 -8.18 7.46
CA ALA A 149 0.18 -7.48 7.17
C ALA A 149 0.40 -6.12 6.54
N LEU A 150 -0.57 -5.68 5.74
CA LEU A 150 -0.72 -4.24 5.50
C LEU A 150 -1.30 -3.58 6.75
N ALA A 151 -0.90 -2.34 7.03
CA ALA A 151 -1.54 -1.55 8.05
C ALA A 151 -1.51 -0.06 7.72
N LEU A 152 -2.56 0.65 8.13
CA LEU A 152 -2.60 2.10 8.08
C LEU A 152 -2.26 2.65 9.47
N VAL A 153 -1.04 3.18 9.63
CA VAL A 153 -0.50 3.61 10.93
C VAL A 153 -0.20 5.10 10.93
N ARG A 154 -0.41 5.77 12.07
CA ARG A 154 0.01 7.16 12.28
C ARG A 154 1.50 7.30 11.98
N ARG A 155 1.84 8.33 11.22
CA ARG A 155 3.21 8.55 10.75
C ARG A 155 4.24 8.64 11.88
N ASN A 156 3.87 9.22 13.02
CA ASN A 156 4.76 9.37 14.18
C ASN A 156 4.88 8.10 15.06
N SER A 157 4.22 7.01 14.68
CA SER A 157 4.21 5.74 15.42
C SER A 157 4.86 4.60 14.62
N GLN A 158 5.57 4.93 13.53
CA GLN A 158 6.22 3.93 12.67
C GLN A 158 7.55 3.43 13.24
N GLU A 159 8.25 4.24 14.03
CA GLU A 159 9.57 3.93 14.57
C GLU A 159 9.66 4.32 16.05
N GLY A 160 10.59 3.69 16.78
CA GLY A 160 10.90 4.05 18.17
C GLY A 160 9.79 3.72 19.19
N VAL A 161 8.79 2.94 18.78
CA VAL A 161 7.69 2.48 19.63
C VAL A 161 7.45 0.99 19.43
N GLU A 162 7.15 0.28 20.51
CA GLU A 162 6.68 -1.10 20.44
C GLU A 162 5.21 -1.11 20.01
N LEU A 163 4.89 -1.92 19.01
CA LEU A 163 3.55 -2.04 18.48
C LEU A 163 2.95 -3.41 18.78
N THR A 164 1.63 -3.43 18.97
CA THR A 164 0.84 -4.65 19.00
C THR A 164 -0.30 -4.55 17.99
N ALA A 165 -0.64 -5.65 17.35
CA ALA A 165 -1.73 -5.75 16.38
C ALA A 165 -2.58 -6.98 16.73
N GLY A 166 -3.86 -6.78 17.05
CA GLY A 166 -4.74 -7.89 17.48
C GLY A 166 -4.19 -8.69 18.67
N GLY A 167 -3.38 -8.06 19.53
CA GLY A 167 -2.72 -8.70 20.68
C GLY A 167 -1.38 -9.40 20.37
N ALA A 168 -0.99 -9.53 19.09
CA ALA A 168 0.33 -10.01 18.70
C ALA A 168 1.36 -8.88 18.67
N ALA A 169 2.62 -9.16 18.99
CA ALA A 169 3.69 -8.20 18.80
C ALA A 169 3.88 -7.91 17.30
N ALA A 170 4.12 -6.65 16.97
CA ALA A 170 4.29 -6.18 15.60
C ALA A 170 5.40 -5.13 15.49
N ALA A 171 6.00 -5.04 14.32
CA ALA A 171 6.92 -3.96 13.97
C ALA A 171 6.66 -3.49 12.54
N VAL A 172 6.83 -2.20 12.28
CA VAL A 172 6.80 -1.69 10.91
C VAL A 172 8.07 -2.14 10.19
N ASP A 173 7.92 -2.71 8.99
CA ASP A 173 9.05 -3.05 8.15
C ASP A 173 9.86 -1.78 7.82
N PRO A 174 11.16 -1.74 8.13
CA PRO A 174 11.99 -0.55 7.95
C PRO A 174 12.00 0.03 6.53
N SER A 175 11.76 -0.81 5.51
CA SER A 175 11.71 -0.39 4.11
C SER A 175 10.45 0.42 3.75
N THR A 176 9.42 0.36 4.60
CA THR A 176 8.10 0.97 4.35
C THR A 176 7.79 2.18 5.23
N VAL A 177 8.69 2.52 6.16
CA VAL A 177 8.59 3.73 6.99
C VAL A 177 8.64 5.00 6.14
N ASP A 178 7.75 5.96 6.42
CA ASP A 178 7.70 7.26 5.77
C ASP A 178 8.63 8.27 6.46
N ARG A 179 9.87 8.29 5.96
CA ARG A 179 10.91 9.23 6.36
C ARG A 179 10.95 10.50 5.51
N ASP A 180 9.99 10.75 4.61
CA ASP A 180 10.02 11.92 3.71
C ASP A 180 9.87 13.23 4.49
N ASP A 181 11.01 13.83 4.84
CA ASP A 181 11.09 15.08 5.55
C ASP A 181 11.37 16.31 4.69
N GLY A 182 11.28 16.16 3.37
CA GLY A 182 11.48 17.23 2.41
C GLY A 182 10.56 18.45 2.60
N VAL A 183 11.07 19.61 2.17
CA VAL A 183 10.29 20.85 2.09
C VAL A 183 9.29 20.72 0.95
N ARG A 184 8.01 20.91 1.24
CA ARG A 184 6.94 20.81 0.24
C ARG A 184 7.01 21.95 -0.79
N PRO A 185 6.64 21.74 -2.06
CA PRO A 185 6.77 22.75 -3.11
C PRO A 185 6.09 24.08 -2.79
N GLY A 186 4.87 24.04 -2.26
CA GLY A 186 4.15 25.24 -1.84
C GLY A 186 4.81 25.98 -0.68
N ARG A 187 5.38 25.24 0.28
CA ARG A 187 6.13 25.84 1.40
C ARG A 187 7.42 26.49 0.92
N ALA A 188 8.17 25.83 0.05
CA ALA A 188 9.37 26.39 -0.58
C ALA A 188 9.08 27.68 -1.37
N ALA A 189 7.96 27.72 -2.10
CA ALA A 189 7.52 28.92 -2.81
C ALA A 189 7.20 30.09 -1.85
N VAL A 190 6.54 29.81 -0.73
CA VAL A 190 6.24 30.81 0.30
C VAL A 190 7.51 31.33 0.96
N ASP A 191 8.45 30.45 1.29
CA ASP A 191 9.72 30.86 1.91
C ASP A 191 10.56 31.72 0.95
N LYS A 192 10.62 31.34 -0.34
CA LYS A 192 11.24 32.15 -1.40
C LYS A 192 10.60 33.54 -1.53
N LEU A 193 9.28 33.64 -1.48
CA LEU A 193 8.56 34.93 -1.49
C LEU A 193 8.85 35.78 -0.26
N ARG A 194 9.16 35.15 0.88
CA ARG A 194 9.51 35.81 2.14
C ARG A 194 11.01 36.14 2.26
N GLY A 195 11.81 35.82 1.23
CA GLY A 195 13.25 36.08 1.23
C GLY A 195 14.03 35.22 2.23
N ARG A 196 13.52 34.02 2.55
CA ARG A 196 14.18 33.03 3.41
C ARG A 196 14.76 31.89 2.59
#